data_AF-A0A382HD45-F1
#
_entry.id   AF-A0A382HD45-F1
#
_cell.length_a   1.000
_cell.length_b   1.000
_cell.length_c   1.000
_cell.angle_alpha   90.00
_cell.angle_beta   90.00
_cell.angle_gamma   90.00
#
_symmetry.space_group_name_H-M   'P 1'
#
loop_
_entity.id
_entity.type
_entity.pdbx_description
1 polymer ?
#
loop_
_entity_poly.entity_id
_entity_poly.type
_entity_poly.pdbx_seq_one_letter_code
_entity_poly.pdbx_strand_id
1 'polypeptide(L)'
;MKIILYIILIFLPVRSQDISKNVRDFDPLDRSAEKPGSVIDRKYGDHAGNRILCRFYNFGGIGDTGGPFSGIYPIGSGNSYFYEFTPVIAASVVDSNGDRVHIVSDGAIGLRDMSPLGYQWGFEPLSGYADPNQDYMAMSSIPDSWPDSWPEKPDDWNGYWNGQYGKYVRADQESYYVMDDYYNDEFAYFPAADTSHDNYNIERRGLGVELDVRGYQWNHPAAEDIIIITYWITNVGTNTLDSVVFGMYGDADIGSTNGDFSDDDAWFDIDNDMVYQWDHDSWSNANGGFRPAYFGWSFLESPGNPSDGIDNDGDGMVDESQFDGIDNDEDWLAERDDIGSDGLGAYHIEYTGPDADG
;
A
#
# COMPACT_ATOMS: atom_id res chain seq x y z
N MET A 1 -27.02 -37.53 49.74
CA MET A 1 -26.00 -36.48 49.90
C MET A 1 -25.53 -36.09 48.50
N LYS A 2 -26.01 -34.97 47.95
CA LYS A 2 -25.61 -34.43 46.65
C LYS A 2 -24.92 -33.10 46.91
N ILE A 3 -23.66 -32.96 46.51
CA ILE A 3 -22.93 -31.70 46.55
C ILE A 3 -23.05 -31.11 45.14
N ILE A 4 -23.76 -29.98 45.03
CA ILE A 4 -23.86 -29.18 43.81
C ILE A 4 -22.84 -28.05 43.97
N LEU A 5 -21.89 -27.96 43.05
CA LEU A 5 -20.92 -26.87 42.98
C LEU A 5 -21.52 -25.75 42.13
N TYR A 6 -21.73 -24.56 42.71
CA TYR A 6 -22.08 -23.36 41.95
C TYR A 6 -20.83 -22.53 41.75
N ILE A 7 -20.44 -22.30 40.49
CA ILE A 7 -19.42 -21.32 40.13
C ILE A 7 -20.14 -19.99 39.91
N ILE A 8 -19.84 -19.01 40.77
CA ILE A 8 -20.30 -17.63 40.64
C ILE A 8 -19.12 -16.82 40.11
N LEU A 9 -19.22 -16.35 38.87
CA LEU A 9 -18.30 -15.36 38.30
C LEU A 9 -18.75 -13.97 38.76
N ILE A 10 -17.95 -13.34 39.63
CA ILE A 10 -18.14 -11.97 40.09
C ILE A 10 -17.26 -11.07 39.21
N PHE A 11 -17.86 -10.33 38.28
CA PHE A 11 -17.18 -9.23 37.61
C PHE A 11 -17.17 -8.02 38.56
N LEU A 12 -15.98 -7.69 39.07
CA LEU A 12 -15.74 -6.42 39.74
C LEU A 12 -15.58 -5.35 38.65
N PRO A 13 -16.36 -4.25 38.65
CA PRO A 13 -16.09 -3.14 37.76
C PRO A 13 -14.81 -2.45 38.24
N VAL A 14 -13.70 -2.72 37.55
CA VAL A 14 -12.51 -1.87 37.64
C VAL A 14 -12.89 -0.54 37.01
N ARG A 15 -12.93 0.52 37.82
CA ARG A 15 -13.03 1.88 37.29
C ARG A 15 -11.76 2.15 36.48
N SER A 16 -11.90 2.23 35.16
CA SER A 16 -10.93 2.91 34.31
C SER A 16 -10.79 4.35 34.79
N GLN A 17 -9.57 4.86 34.82
CA GLN A 17 -9.28 6.26 35.06
C GLN A 17 -9.97 7.10 33.97
N ASP A 18 -10.76 8.09 34.40
CA ASP A 18 -11.32 9.12 33.54
C ASP A 18 -10.18 9.91 32.90
N ILE A 19 -9.87 9.63 31.64
CA ILE A 19 -9.31 10.64 30.74
C ILE A 19 -10.53 11.32 30.14
N SER A 20 -10.84 12.52 30.63
CA SER A 20 -11.81 13.38 29.98
C SER A 20 -11.26 13.77 28.60
N LYS A 21 -11.53 12.96 27.58
CA LYS A 21 -11.55 13.46 26.20
C LYS A 21 -12.61 14.57 26.23
N ASN A 22 -12.19 15.80 25.90
CA ASN A 22 -13.11 16.92 25.73
C ASN A 22 -14.03 16.59 24.54
N VAL A 23 -15.11 15.84 24.79
CA VAL A 23 -16.18 15.68 23.82
C VAL A 23 -16.88 17.03 23.78
N ARG A 24 -16.55 17.83 22.76
CA ARG A 24 -17.45 18.91 22.34
C ARG A 24 -18.74 18.21 21.92
N ASP A 25 -19.85 18.57 22.55
CA ASP A 25 -21.19 18.17 22.10
C ASP A 25 -21.39 18.72 20.67
N PHE A 26 -21.10 17.89 19.68
CA PHE A 26 -21.36 18.18 18.27
C PHE A 26 -22.76 17.68 17.91
N ASP A 27 -23.59 18.57 17.39
CA ASP A 27 -24.93 18.25 16.90
C ASP A 27 -24.79 17.37 15.64
N PRO A 28 -25.29 16.11 15.65
CA PRO A 28 -25.20 15.19 14.52
C PRO A 28 -25.95 15.67 13.26
N LEU A 29 -26.76 16.73 13.37
CA LEU A 29 -27.58 17.27 12.28
C LEU A 29 -26.91 18.43 11.52
N ASP A 30 -25.73 18.89 11.95
CA ASP A 30 -25.03 20.04 11.33
C ASP A 30 -24.01 19.64 10.24
N ARG A 31 -24.05 18.39 9.75
CA ARG A 31 -23.29 17.98 8.56
C ARG A 31 -24.23 17.52 7.44
N SER A 32 -24.53 18.45 6.55
CA SER A 32 -24.83 18.11 5.15
C SER A 32 -23.51 17.96 4.39
N ALA A 33 -22.99 16.74 4.29
CA ALA A 33 -22.18 16.27 3.17
C ALA A 33 -21.90 14.77 3.37
N GLU A 34 -22.62 13.93 2.64
CA GLU A 34 -22.06 12.68 2.14
C GLU A 34 -20.66 12.99 1.59
N LYS A 35 -19.62 12.20 1.96
CA LYS A 35 -18.27 12.33 1.39
C LYS A 35 -18.36 12.16 -0.13
N PRO A 36 -18.31 13.23 -0.95
CA PRO A 36 -18.46 13.10 -2.38
C PRO A 36 -17.05 12.97 -2.96
N GLY A 37 -16.51 11.75 -3.05
CA GLY A 37 -15.17 11.52 -3.63
C GLY A 37 -14.48 10.27 -3.09
N SER A 38 -13.83 10.34 -1.94
CA SER A 38 -12.87 9.30 -1.53
C SER A 38 -13.39 7.86 -1.54
N VAL A 39 -14.46 7.57 -0.79
CA VAL A 39 -14.96 6.18 -0.70
C VAL A 39 -15.61 5.72 -2.02
N ILE A 40 -16.19 6.65 -2.79
CA ILE A 40 -16.82 6.32 -4.09
C ILE A 40 -15.78 6.08 -5.19
N ASP A 41 -14.56 6.60 -5.01
CA ASP A 41 -13.43 6.41 -5.90
C ASP A 41 -12.61 5.16 -5.55
N ARG A 42 -12.97 4.43 -4.49
CA ARG A 42 -12.36 3.14 -4.15
C ARG A 42 -12.64 2.11 -5.23
N LYS A 43 -11.56 1.56 -5.77
CA LYS A 43 -11.57 0.60 -6.88
C LYS A 43 -10.56 -0.51 -6.61
N TYR A 44 -10.81 -1.68 -7.20
CA TYR A 44 -9.90 -2.82 -7.11
C TYR A 44 -9.14 -3.07 -8.41
N GLY A 45 -8.08 -3.85 -8.38
CA GLY A 45 -7.29 -4.24 -9.54
C GLY A 45 -6.68 -5.61 -9.30
N ASP A 46 -6.87 -6.53 -10.24
CA ASP A 46 -6.41 -7.90 -10.11
C ASP A 46 -5.14 -8.10 -10.95
N HIS A 47 -4.01 -8.32 -10.27
CA HIS A 47 -2.76 -8.73 -10.90
C HIS A 47 -2.77 -10.25 -11.11
N ALA A 48 -2.61 -10.67 -12.36
CA ALA A 48 -2.69 -12.04 -12.86
C ALA A 48 -1.89 -12.26 -14.16
N GLY A 49 -0.92 -11.40 -14.44
CA GLY A 49 0.03 -11.49 -15.54
C GLY A 49 1.01 -12.68 -15.46
N ASN A 50 1.10 -13.36 -14.31
CA ASN A 50 1.88 -14.61 -14.18
C ASN A 50 1.27 -15.60 -13.16
N ARG A 51 2.07 -16.34 -12.38
CA ARG A 51 1.58 -17.46 -11.55
C ARG A 51 0.87 -17.02 -10.27
N ILE A 52 0.93 -15.75 -9.88
CA ILE A 52 0.23 -15.21 -8.73
C ILE A 52 -1.00 -14.43 -9.22
N LEU A 53 -2.17 -14.75 -8.65
CA LEU A 53 -3.36 -13.90 -8.74
C LEU A 53 -3.56 -13.16 -7.41
N CYS A 54 -3.49 -11.83 -7.44
CA CYS A 54 -3.71 -11.00 -6.25
C CYS A 54 -4.56 -9.77 -6.57
N ARG A 55 -5.55 -9.49 -5.72
CA ARG A 55 -6.30 -8.23 -5.73
C ARG A 55 -5.55 -7.15 -4.96
N PHE A 56 -5.58 -5.96 -5.52
CA PHE A 56 -5.13 -4.72 -4.90
C PHE A 56 -6.30 -3.74 -4.87
N TYR A 57 -6.29 -2.84 -3.91
CA TYR A 57 -7.21 -1.73 -3.82
C TYR A 57 -6.45 -0.42 -3.88
N ASN A 58 -7.03 0.57 -4.56
CA ASN A 58 -6.39 1.88 -4.76
C ASN A 58 -6.36 2.76 -3.49
N PHE A 59 -6.74 2.20 -2.35
CA PHE A 59 -6.57 2.78 -1.02
C PHE A 59 -5.51 2.04 -0.19
N GLY A 60 -4.69 1.18 -0.83
CA GLY A 60 -3.56 0.49 -0.18
C GLY A 60 -3.87 -0.92 0.33
N GLY A 61 -5.09 -1.42 0.17
CA GLY A 61 -5.41 -2.81 0.52
C GLY A 61 -4.80 -3.81 -0.45
N ILE A 62 -4.23 -4.90 0.07
CA ILE A 62 -3.67 -6.02 -0.70
C ILE A 62 -4.35 -7.30 -0.22
N GLY A 63 -4.84 -8.12 -1.16
CA GLY A 63 -5.68 -9.27 -0.87
C GLY A 63 -7.17 -8.96 -0.91
N ASP A 64 -8.00 -9.91 -0.51
CA ASP A 64 -9.47 -9.85 -0.60
C ASP A 64 -10.09 -10.49 0.64
N THR A 65 -9.54 -10.20 1.83
CA THR A 65 -9.97 -10.76 3.13
C THR A 65 -10.00 -12.29 3.14
N GLY A 66 -8.93 -12.88 2.60
CA GLY A 66 -8.82 -14.32 2.42
C GLY A 66 -9.72 -14.90 1.33
N GLY A 67 -10.37 -14.05 0.52
CA GLY A 67 -11.15 -14.43 -0.63
C GLY A 67 -10.31 -15.03 -1.77
N PRO A 68 -10.95 -15.40 -2.89
CA PRO A 68 -10.33 -16.09 -4.02
C PRO A 68 -9.36 -15.23 -4.84
N PHE A 69 -8.97 -14.06 -4.31
CA PHE A 69 -8.00 -13.14 -4.90
C PHE A 69 -6.89 -12.76 -3.91
N SER A 70 -6.76 -13.47 -2.79
CA SER A 70 -5.79 -13.15 -1.73
C SER A 70 -4.51 -13.98 -1.90
N GLY A 71 -3.72 -13.60 -2.91
CA GLY A 71 -2.45 -14.26 -3.21
C GLY A 71 -2.64 -15.71 -3.67
N ILE A 72 -3.49 -15.94 -4.67
CA ILE A 72 -3.70 -17.30 -5.17
C ILE A 72 -2.46 -17.81 -5.87
N TYR A 73 -1.91 -18.91 -5.36
CA TYR A 73 -0.70 -19.51 -5.89
C TYR A 73 -0.70 -21.06 -5.95
N PRO A 74 -0.37 -21.66 -7.10
CA PRO A 74 -0.33 -21.02 -8.42
C PRO A 74 -1.74 -20.61 -8.85
N ILE A 75 -1.84 -19.65 -9.78
CA ILE A 75 -3.11 -19.23 -10.36
C ILE A 75 -3.91 -20.43 -10.88
N GLY A 76 -5.21 -20.45 -10.60
CA GLY A 76 -6.11 -21.56 -10.92
C GLY A 76 -6.15 -22.71 -9.91
N SER A 77 -5.27 -22.71 -8.89
CA SER A 77 -5.34 -23.67 -7.77
C SER A 77 -6.52 -23.41 -6.84
N GLY A 78 -6.90 -22.13 -6.66
CA GLY A 78 -7.84 -21.68 -5.63
C GLY A 78 -7.25 -21.67 -4.21
N ASN A 79 -5.93 -21.84 -4.08
CA ASN A 79 -5.23 -21.82 -2.80
C ASN A 79 -4.81 -20.37 -2.46
N SER A 80 -5.47 -19.73 -1.50
CA SER A 80 -5.08 -18.44 -0.94
C SER A 80 -3.92 -18.60 0.05
N TYR A 81 -3.13 -17.53 0.21
CA TYR A 81 -1.94 -17.51 1.08
C TYR A 81 -1.98 -16.42 2.14
N PHE A 82 -2.87 -15.44 1.99
CA PHE A 82 -3.01 -14.39 2.99
C PHE A 82 -4.44 -13.90 3.10
N TYR A 83 -4.75 -13.30 4.24
CA TYR A 83 -6.01 -12.63 4.48
C TYR A 83 -5.98 -11.22 3.87
N GLU A 84 -5.07 -10.38 4.37
CA GLU A 84 -4.87 -9.00 3.90
C GLU A 84 -3.48 -8.46 4.23
N PHE A 85 -3.02 -7.51 3.41
CA PHE A 85 -1.77 -6.77 3.58
C PHE A 85 -2.02 -5.29 3.28
N THR A 86 -1.22 -4.38 3.84
CA THR A 86 -1.30 -2.95 3.51
C THR A 86 -0.04 -2.17 3.91
N PRO A 87 0.43 -1.18 3.11
CA PRO A 87 1.50 -0.31 3.56
C PRO A 87 1.03 0.48 4.78
N VAL A 88 1.96 0.69 5.71
CA VAL A 88 1.75 1.47 6.92
C VAL A 88 2.74 2.62 6.92
N ILE A 89 2.23 3.84 7.07
CA ILE A 89 3.04 5.02 7.36
C ILE A 89 2.64 5.54 8.72
N ALA A 90 3.62 5.71 9.60
CA ALA A 90 3.41 6.26 10.92
C ALA A 90 4.36 7.42 11.19
N ALA A 91 3.91 8.43 11.91
CA ALA A 91 4.82 9.44 12.45
C ALA A 91 4.39 9.98 13.82
N SER A 92 5.37 10.45 14.58
CA SER A 92 5.12 11.21 15.81
C SER A 92 4.97 12.69 15.51
N VAL A 93 3.82 13.28 15.86
CA VAL A 93 3.54 14.71 15.65
C VAL A 93 3.01 15.36 16.92
N VAL A 94 3.00 16.69 16.96
CA VAL A 94 2.34 17.46 18.02
C VAL A 94 1.01 17.97 17.45
N ASP A 95 -0.09 17.56 18.08
CA ASP A 95 -1.43 17.94 17.63
C ASP A 95 -1.78 19.39 18.02
N SER A 96 -2.96 19.85 17.60
CA SER A 96 -3.45 21.21 17.91
C SER A 96 -3.76 21.45 19.39
N ASN A 97 -3.81 20.41 20.23
CA ASN A 97 -3.91 20.54 21.69
C ASN A 97 -2.54 20.69 22.35
N GLY A 98 -1.45 20.51 21.60
CA GLY A 98 -0.08 20.52 22.10
C GLY A 98 0.37 19.16 22.63
N ASP A 99 -0.41 18.10 22.39
CA ASP A 99 -0.09 16.74 22.83
C ASP A 99 0.72 16.02 21.75
N ARG A 100 1.71 15.22 22.18
CA ARG A 100 2.42 14.33 21.27
C ARG A 100 1.55 13.11 20.96
N VAL A 101 1.25 12.93 19.69
CA VAL A 101 0.45 11.81 19.17
C VAL A 101 1.27 11.01 18.15
N HIS A 102 0.85 9.77 17.92
CA HIS A 102 1.41 8.88 16.91
C HIS A 102 0.31 8.55 15.93
N ILE A 103 0.38 9.15 14.74
CA ILE A 103 -0.61 8.92 13.70
C ILE A 103 -0.11 7.77 12.86
N VAL A 104 -0.99 6.82 12.58
CA VAL A 104 -0.76 5.68 11.69
C VAL A 104 -1.79 5.77 10.57
N SER A 105 -1.32 5.66 9.34
CA SER A 105 -2.15 5.61 8.14
C SER A 105 -1.88 4.31 7.40
N ASP A 106 -2.95 3.58 7.13
CA ASP A 106 -2.96 2.29 6.45
C ASP A 106 -4.16 2.19 5.50
N GLY A 107 -4.17 1.14 4.67
CA GLY A 107 -5.22 0.82 3.71
C GLY A 107 -5.92 -0.51 3.99
N ALA A 108 -6.01 -0.95 5.25
CA ALA A 108 -6.57 -2.25 5.60
C ALA A 108 -8.02 -2.41 5.08
N ILE A 109 -8.38 -3.64 4.72
CA ILE A 109 -9.68 -4.00 4.15
C ILE A 109 -10.61 -4.50 5.27
N GLY A 110 -10.12 -5.46 6.06
CA GLY A 110 -10.83 -6.14 7.14
C GLY A 110 -10.61 -5.48 8.49
N LEU A 111 -9.36 -5.39 8.94
CA LEU A 111 -8.95 -4.87 10.26
C LEU A 111 -8.79 -3.35 10.29
N ARG A 112 -9.71 -2.65 9.63
CA ARG A 112 -9.71 -1.19 9.48
C ARG A 112 -10.17 -0.46 10.74
N ASP A 113 -9.54 0.68 11.02
CA ASP A 113 -10.06 1.64 12.00
C ASP A 113 -11.15 2.51 11.38
N MET A 114 -12.20 2.80 12.15
CA MET A 114 -13.43 3.41 11.65
C MET A 114 -13.82 4.63 12.47
N SER A 115 -14.05 5.74 11.77
CA SER A 115 -14.68 6.92 12.32
C SER A 115 -16.04 6.60 12.94
N PRO A 116 -16.45 7.30 14.02
CA PRO A 116 -17.83 7.26 14.53
C PRO A 116 -18.90 7.57 13.47
N LEU A 117 -18.51 8.21 12.36
CA LEU A 117 -19.37 8.53 11.22
C LEU A 117 -19.43 7.41 10.16
N GLY A 118 -18.71 6.31 10.34
CA GLY A 118 -18.82 5.10 9.51
C GLY A 118 -17.93 5.05 8.27
N TYR A 119 -16.90 5.91 8.17
CA TYR A 119 -15.84 5.80 7.17
C TYR A 119 -14.52 5.37 7.82
N GLN A 120 -13.60 4.84 7.02
CA GLN A 120 -12.29 4.40 7.50
C GLN A 120 -11.38 5.58 7.80
N TRP A 121 -10.63 5.48 8.89
CA TRP A 121 -9.44 6.29 9.10
C TRP A 121 -8.25 5.57 8.49
N GLY A 122 -7.62 6.19 7.51
CA GLY A 122 -6.56 5.58 6.71
C GLY A 122 -6.41 6.26 5.36
N PHE A 123 -5.80 5.55 4.43
CA PHE A 123 -5.65 6.00 3.05
C PHE A 123 -6.98 5.98 2.30
N GLU A 124 -7.12 6.92 1.39
CA GLU A 124 -8.21 7.02 0.43
C GLU A 124 -7.65 7.40 -0.94
N PRO A 125 -8.26 6.91 -2.04
CA PRO A 125 -7.75 7.19 -3.38
C PRO A 125 -8.00 8.65 -3.77
N LEU A 126 -7.08 9.21 -4.54
CA LEU A 126 -7.32 10.44 -5.29
C LEU A 126 -8.17 10.14 -6.52
N SER A 127 -9.10 11.05 -6.80
CA SER A 127 -9.98 10.95 -7.95
C SER A 127 -9.24 11.28 -9.26
N GLY A 128 -9.76 10.79 -10.39
CA GLY A 128 -9.20 11.09 -11.72
C GLY A 128 -8.07 10.18 -12.17
N TYR A 129 -7.63 9.21 -11.37
CA TYR A 129 -6.61 8.21 -11.76
C TYR A 129 -7.19 6.92 -12.37
N ALA A 130 -8.50 6.84 -12.56
CA ALA A 130 -9.20 5.75 -13.23
C ALA A 130 -10.51 6.24 -13.85
N ASP A 131 -11.09 5.50 -14.80
CA ASP A 131 -12.44 5.79 -15.30
C ASP A 131 -13.45 5.73 -14.12
N PRO A 132 -14.22 6.80 -13.87
CA PRO A 132 -15.17 6.85 -12.76
C PRO A 132 -16.36 5.89 -12.92
N ASN A 133 -16.65 5.38 -14.12
CA ASN A 133 -17.88 4.63 -14.44
C ASN A 133 -17.77 3.11 -14.23
N GLN A 134 -16.78 2.65 -13.47
CA GLN A 134 -16.44 1.25 -13.25
C GLN A 134 -15.87 1.02 -11.86
N ASP A 135 -15.80 -0.25 -11.43
CA ASP A 135 -15.36 -0.61 -10.08
C ASP A 135 -13.87 -0.96 -9.99
N TYR A 136 -13.16 -1.05 -11.12
CA TYR A 136 -11.74 -1.39 -11.16
C TYR A 136 -10.85 -0.18 -11.43
N MET A 137 -9.64 -0.19 -10.88
CA MET A 137 -8.64 0.87 -11.03
C MET A 137 -7.99 0.82 -12.42
N ALA A 138 -7.14 1.79 -12.72
CA ALA A 138 -6.42 1.79 -13.99
C ALA A 138 -5.40 0.64 -14.04
N MET A 139 -5.55 -0.21 -15.05
CA MET A 139 -4.66 -1.33 -15.35
C MET A 139 -4.12 -1.19 -16.77
N SER A 140 -2.83 -1.43 -17.00
CA SER A 140 -2.22 -1.28 -18.34
C SER A 140 -2.84 -2.22 -19.38
N SER A 141 -3.31 -3.39 -18.95
CA SER A 141 -3.96 -4.40 -19.79
C SER A 141 -5.44 -4.11 -20.10
N ILE A 142 -6.01 -3.04 -19.53
CA ILE A 142 -7.42 -2.67 -19.68
C ILE A 142 -7.51 -1.18 -20.06
N PRO A 143 -7.34 -0.79 -21.34
CA PRO A 143 -7.32 0.62 -21.73
C PRO A 143 -8.59 1.41 -21.36
N ASP A 144 -9.75 0.76 -21.37
CA ASP A 144 -11.03 1.36 -20.94
C ASP A 144 -11.06 1.68 -19.44
N SER A 145 -10.05 1.24 -18.66
CA SER A 145 -9.93 1.57 -17.24
C SER A 145 -9.28 2.91 -16.95
N TRP A 146 -8.66 3.52 -17.97
CA TRP A 146 -7.88 4.73 -17.82
C TRP A 146 -8.79 5.96 -17.75
N PRO A 147 -8.40 7.02 -17.04
CA PRO A 147 -9.12 8.28 -17.12
C PRO A 147 -8.98 8.90 -18.53
N ASP A 148 -9.95 9.74 -18.91
CA ASP A 148 -9.88 10.51 -20.17
C ASP A 148 -8.61 11.38 -20.24
N SER A 149 -8.15 11.85 -19.08
CA SER A 149 -6.92 12.64 -18.91
C SER A 149 -6.25 12.29 -17.59
N TRP A 150 -4.95 12.02 -17.62
CA TRP A 150 -4.17 11.75 -16.42
C TRP A 150 -3.93 13.05 -15.63
N PRO A 151 -4.17 13.07 -14.31
CA PRO A 151 -3.78 14.19 -13.47
C PRO A 151 -2.29 14.50 -13.63
N GLU A 152 -1.96 15.79 -13.61
CA GLU A 152 -0.59 16.32 -13.70
C GLU A 152 0.19 15.96 -14.99
N LYS A 153 -0.49 15.39 -16.00
CA LYS A 153 0.09 15.14 -17.32
C LYS A 153 -0.49 16.10 -18.37
N PRO A 154 0.29 16.48 -19.39
CA PRO A 154 -0.23 17.23 -20.52
C PRO A 154 -1.23 16.42 -21.36
N ASP A 155 -2.12 17.11 -22.10
CA ASP A 155 -3.17 16.50 -22.94
C ASP A 155 -2.67 15.45 -23.96
N ASP A 156 -1.38 15.48 -24.32
CA ASP A 156 -0.80 14.52 -25.25
C ASP A 156 -0.54 13.14 -24.62
N TRP A 157 -0.79 12.97 -23.31
CA TRP A 157 -0.86 11.69 -22.60
C TRP A 157 -2.24 11.03 -22.67
N ASN A 158 -3.27 11.75 -23.11
CA ASN A 158 -4.63 11.21 -23.16
C ASN A 158 -4.68 10.00 -24.10
N GLY A 159 -5.22 8.89 -23.60
CA GLY A 159 -5.26 7.61 -24.31
C GLY A 159 -3.93 6.84 -24.36
N TYR A 160 -2.90 7.27 -23.62
CA TYR A 160 -1.67 6.52 -23.40
C TYR A 160 -1.58 6.05 -21.94
N TRP A 161 -0.89 4.94 -21.71
CA TRP A 161 -0.62 4.47 -20.35
C TRP A 161 0.29 5.46 -19.62
N ASN A 162 -0.04 5.78 -18.37
CA ASN A 162 0.82 6.60 -17.52
C ASN A 162 1.93 5.73 -16.91
N GLY A 163 2.95 5.34 -17.69
CA GLY A 163 4.09 4.56 -17.20
C GLY A 163 5.09 5.39 -16.40
N GLN A 164 5.81 4.76 -15.46
CA GLN A 164 6.72 5.41 -14.50
C GLN A 164 7.77 6.34 -15.15
N TYR A 165 8.13 6.11 -16.41
CA TYR A 165 9.05 7.01 -17.13
C TYR A 165 8.66 7.22 -18.60
N GLY A 166 7.36 7.20 -18.91
CA GLY A 166 6.91 7.49 -20.27
C GLY A 166 5.52 6.96 -20.60
N LYS A 167 5.12 7.19 -21.86
CA LYS A 167 3.80 6.82 -22.40
C LYS A 167 3.70 5.35 -22.83
N TYR A 168 4.38 4.47 -22.11
CA TYR A 168 4.51 3.05 -22.47
C TYR A 168 4.44 2.17 -21.22
N VAL A 169 4.14 0.90 -21.47
CA VAL A 169 4.01 -0.15 -20.46
C VAL A 169 5.36 -0.86 -20.34
N ARG A 170 5.85 -1.10 -19.11
CA ARG A 170 7.12 -1.76 -18.78
C ARG A 170 6.95 -3.22 -18.39
N ALA A 171 5.89 -3.56 -17.67
CA ALA A 171 5.55 -4.93 -17.29
C ALA A 171 4.36 -5.46 -18.10
N ASP A 172 4.25 -6.76 -18.30
CA ASP A 172 3.12 -7.37 -19.02
C ASP A 172 1.77 -7.00 -18.39
N GLN A 173 1.75 -6.70 -17.09
CA GLN A 173 0.63 -6.08 -16.41
C GLN A 173 1.11 -5.04 -15.39
N GLU A 174 0.46 -3.88 -15.39
CA GLU A 174 0.68 -2.81 -14.44
C GLU A 174 -0.62 -2.28 -13.86
N SER A 175 -0.55 -1.73 -12.65
CA SER A 175 -1.59 -0.89 -12.05
C SER A 175 -0.99 0.45 -11.66
N TYR A 176 -1.80 1.51 -11.69
CA TYR A 176 -1.38 2.84 -11.25
C TYR A 176 -2.52 3.56 -10.54
N TYR A 177 -2.23 4.12 -9.37
CA TYR A 177 -3.14 4.96 -8.61
C TYR A 177 -2.38 5.86 -7.66
N VAL A 178 -3.06 6.88 -7.15
CA VAL A 178 -2.55 7.77 -6.10
C VAL A 178 -3.53 7.76 -4.93
N MET A 179 -3.02 7.82 -3.71
CA MET A 179 -3.82 7.86 -2.48
C MET A 179 -3.23 8.84 -1.46
N ASP A 180 -4.06 9.38 -0.58
CA ASP A 180 -3.66 10.25 0.53
C ASP A 180 -4.31 9.81 1.84
N ASP A 181 -3.84 10.35 2.96
CA ASP A 181 -4.41 10.10 4.28
C ASP A 181 -5.24 11.27 4.85
N TYR A 182 -5.72 12.18 4.01
CA TYR A 182 -6.42 13.39 4.45
C TYR A 182 -7.74 13.12 5.17
N TYR A 183 -8.29 11.92 5.02
CA TYR A 183 -9.51 11.49 5.69
C TYR A 183 -9.27 10.79 7.03
N ASN A 184 -8.00 10.61 7.43
CA ASN A 184 -7.63 10.13 8.75
C ASN A 184 -7.79 11.25 9.81
N ASP A 185 -9.05 11.54 10.16
CA ASP A 185 -9.42 12.58 11.13
C ASP A 185 -9.54 12.08 12.59
N GLU A 186 -8.88 10.97 12.91
CA GLU A 186 -8.80 10.44 14.28
C GLU A 186 -8.14 11.44 15.24
N PHE A 187 -7.10 12.13 14.76
CA PHE A 187 -6.28 13.04 15.55
C PHE A 187 -6.58 14.51 15.24
N ALA A 188 -6.50 15.36 16.26
CA ALA A 188 -6.61 16.81 16.10
C ALA A 188 -5.33 17.44 15.51
N TYR A 189 -4.75 16.79 14.51
CA TYR A 189 -3.58 17.26 13.76
C TYR A 189 -4.03 17.77 12.38
N PHE A 190 -3.29 18.73 11.84
CA PHE A 190 -3.63 19.42 10.61
C PHE A 190 -2.33 19.61 9.81
N PRO A 191 -2.02 18.73 8.86
CA PRO A 191 -0.77 18.77 8.13
C PRO A 191 -0.67 19.95 7.15
N ALA A 192 -1.79 20.57 6.77
CA ALA A 192 -1.80 21.68 5.81
C ALA A 192 -2.54 22.91 6.33
N ALA A 193 -1.98 24.08 6.02
CA ALA A 193 -2.73 25.34 5.83
C ALA A 193 -2.76 25.74 4.34
N ASP A 194 -2.60 24.77 3.42
CA ASP A 194 -2.54 25.02 1.98
C ASP A 194 -3.95 25.22 1.39
N THR A 195 -4.16 26.42 0.85
CA THR A 195 -5.40 26.90 0.24
C THR A 195 -5.39 26.83 -1.29
N SER A 196 -4.38 26.24 -1.93
CA SER A 196 -4.21 26.28 -3.39
C SER A 196 -4.81 25.10 -4.16
N HIS A 197 -5.46 24.15 -3.47
CA HIS A 197 -6.25 23.10 -4.12
C HIS A 197 -7.73 23.50 -4.16
N ASP A 198 -8.26 23.68 -5.37
CA ASP A 198 -9.63 24.14 -5.63
C ASP A 198 -10.72 23.15 -5.16
N ASN A 199 -10.33 21.97 -4.68
CA ASN A 199 -11.25 20.91 -4.28
C ASN A 199 -11.44 20.84 -2.74
N TYR A 200 -12.48 21.56 -2.32
CA TYR A 200 -13.41 21.28 -1.21
C TYR A 200 -12.88 21.30 0.23
N ASN A 201 -13.29 22.35 0.99
CA ASN A 201 -13.86 22.42 2.37
C ASN A 201 -13.57 21.34 3.44
N ILE A 202 -12.67 20.40 3.22
CA ILE A 202 -12.23 19.37 4.15
C ILE A 202 -10.97 19.92 4.78
N GLU A 203 -11.00 20.12 6.09
CA GLU A 203 -9.78 20.32 6.85
C GLU A 203 -8.92 19.08 6.65
N ARG A 204 -7.84 19.16 5.85
CA ARG A 204 -6.91 18.04 5.61
C ARG A 204 -6.42 17.49 6.95
N ARG A 205 -6.48 16.17 7.12
CA ARG A 205 -6.04 15.42 8.32
C ARG A 205 -4.98 14.38 7.97
N GLY A 206 -4.79 13.39 8.82
CA GLY A 206 -3.68 12.44 8.70
C GLY A 206 -2.32 13.11 8.84
N LEU A 207 -1.28 12.39 8.47
CA LEU A 207 0.09 12.87 8.40
C LEU A 207 0.29 13.91 7.29
N GLY A 208 -0.58 13.92 6.28
CA GLY A 208 -0.47 14.76 5.10
C GLY A 208 0.52 14.19 4.10
N VAL A 209 0.43 12.89 3.90
CA VAL A 209 1.26 12.15 2.94
C VAL A 209 0.41 11.71 1.76
N GLU A 210 1.03 11.74 0.59
CA GLU A 210 0.48 11.24 -0.67
C GLU A 210 1.39 10.12 -1.19
N LEU A 211 0.78 9.06 -1.72
CA LEU A 211 1.48 7.92 -2.26
C LEU A 211 1.09 7.72 -3.72
N ASP A 212 2.08 7.83 -4.61
CA ASP A 212 2.00 7.34 -5.99
C ASP A 212 2.40 5.86 -5.98
N VAL A 213 1.46 4.99 -6.37
CA VAL A 213 1.58 3.55 -6.22
C VAL A 213 1.45 2.85 -7.56
N ARG A 214 2.41 1.95 -7.82
CA ARG A 214 2.41 1.11 -9.02
C ARG A 214 2.64 -0.33 -8.67
N GLY A 215 1.88 -1.21 -9.31
CA GLY A 215 2.09 -2.66 -9.24
C GLY A 215 2.58 -3.16 -10.59
N TYR A 216 3.48 -4.14 -10.58
CA TYR A 216 4.09 -4.72 -11.76
C TYR A 216 4.09 -6.25 -11.69
N GLN A 217 3.75 -6.88 -12.81
CA GLN A 217 3.94 -8.31 -13.00
C GLN A 217 4.40 -8.61 -14.43
N TRP A 218 5.52 -9.30 -14.55
CA TRP A 218 6.07 -9.75 -15.83
C TRP A 218 5.69 -11.19 -16.10
N ASN A 219 5.31 -11.48 -17.34
CA ASN A 219 5.08 -12.83 -17.85
C ASN A 219 6.40 -13.45 -18.32
N HIS A 220 7.35 -13.58 -17.39
CA HIS A 220 8.67 -14.13 -17.65
C HIS A 220 9.06 -15.15 -16.55
N PRO A 221 9.69 -16.30 -16.88
CA PRO A 221 10.06 -17.33 -15.90
C PRO A 221 10.96 -16.83 -14.76
N ALA A 222 11.72 -15.75 -14.97
CA ALA A 222 12.56 -15.16 -13.93
C ALA A 222 11.77 -14.37 -12.86
N ALA A 223 10.51 -14.01 -13.15
CA ALA A 223 9.64 -13.22 -12.27
C ALA A 223 8.28 -13.91 -12.06
N GLU A 224 8.21 -15.23 -12.26
CA GLU A 224 6.92 -15.94 -12.34
C GLU A 224 6.17 -16.05 -11.03
N ASP A 225 6.89 -15.92 -9.92
CA ASP A 225 6.39 -16.04 -8.55
C ASP A 225 6.55 -14.72 -7.76
N ILE A 226 6.56 -13.57 -8.45
CA ILE A 226 6.77 -12.24 -7.81
C ILE A 226 5.76 -11.23 -8.34
N ILE A 227 5.30 -10.33 -7.46
CA ILE A 227 4.64 -9.06 -7.81
C ILE A 227 5.49 -7.96 -7.19
N ILE A 228 5.86 -6.94 -7.98
CA ILE A 228 6.65 -5.80 -7.49
C ILE A 228 5.71 -4.61 -7.32
N ILE A 229 5.85 -3.88 -6.22
CA ILE A 229 5.08 -2.67 -5.94
C ILE A 229 6.05 -1.55 -5.59
N THR A 230 5.87 -0.39 -6.20
CA THR A 230 6.61 0.82 -5.85
C THR A 230 5.70 1.79 -5.14
N TYR A 231 6.19 2.38 -4.04
CA TYR A 231 5.50 3.42 -3.28
C TYR A 231 6.36 4.69 -3.29
N TRP A 232 5.93 5.71 -4.02
CA TRP A 232 6.53 7.05 -3.98
C TRP A 232 5.78 7.88 -2.95
N ILE A 233 6.41 8.09 -1.79
CA ILE A 233 5.78 8.73 -0.63
C ILE A 233 6.22 10.19 -0.56
N THR A 234 5.26 11.11 -0.65
CA THR A 234 5.51 12.56 -0.60
C THR A 234 4.83 13.16 0.62
N ASN A 235 5.58 13.94 1.42
CA ASN A 235 4.97 14.84 2.40
C ASN A 235 4.43 16.07 1.66
N VAL A 236 3.12 16.09 1.43
CA VAL A 236 2.38 17.20 0.81
C VAL A 236 1.86 18.21 1.84
N GLY A 237 2.13 17.96 3.13
CA GLY A 237 1.88 18.90 4.21
C GLY A 237 2.90 20.03 4.31
N THR A 238 2.62 21.01 5.18
CA THR A 238 3.51 22.14 5.45
C THR A 238 4.49 21.87 6.59
N ASN A 239 4.24 20.83 7.40
CA ASN A 239 5.07 20.49 8.55
C ASN A 239 6.06 19.39 8.18
N THR A 240 7.31 19.52 8.63
CA THR A 240 8.28 18.42 8.55
C THR A 240 7.85 17.28 9.48
N LEU A 241 7.85 16.05 8.95
CA LEU A 241 7.73 14.83 9.73
C LEU A 241 9.14 14.35 10.06
N ASP A 242 9.53 14.37 11.34
CA ASP A 242 10.91 14.10 11.79
C ASP A 242 11.11 12.69 12.37
N SER A 243 10.03 11.90 12.41
CA SER A 243 9.97 10.59 13.06
C SER A 243 9.06 9.66 12.25
N VAL A 244 9.42 9.40 10.99
CA VAL A 244 8.60 8.61 10.06
C VAL A 244 9.03 7.15 10.08
N VAL A 245 8.04 6.25 10.09
CA VAL A 245 8.22 4.82 9.86
C VAL A 245 7.37 4.44 8.66
N PHE A 246 7.98 3.76 7.70
CA PHE A 246 7.30 3.03 6.64
C PHE A 246 7.42 1.53 6.92
N GLY A 247 6.36 0.78 6.65
CA GLY A 247 6.34 -0.65 6.83
C GLY A 247 5.16 -1.29 6.12
N MET A 248 4.98 -2.58 6.37
CA MET A 248 3.86 -3.36 5.85
C MET A 248 3.16 -4.04 7.02
N TYR A 249 1.86 -3.90 7.10
CA TYR A 249 1.02 -4.79 7.89
C TYR A 249 0.69 -6.03 7.05
N GLY A 250 0.73 -7.20 7.67
CA GLY A 250 0.46 -8.47 7.01
C GLY A 250 -0.27 -9.45 7.91
N ASP A 251 -1.37 -9.98 7.41
CA ASP A 251 -2.12 -11.09 7.98
C ASP A 251 -2.06 -12.24 6.97
N ALA A 252 -1.03 -13.08 7.11
CA ALA A 252 -0.91 -14.26 6.26
C ALA A 252 -1.67 -15.43 6.87
N ASP A 253 -2.27 -16.19 5.97
CA ASP A 253 -3.14 -17.34 6.21
C ASP A 253 -2.66 -18.42 5.22
N ILE A 254 -1.45 -18.93 5.46
CA ILE A 254 -0.77 -19.87 4.58
C ILE A 254 -1.58 -21.15 4.52
N GLY A 255 -1.59 -21.78 3.35
CA GLY A 255 -2.32 -23.03 3.17
C GLY A 255 -3.83 -22.90 3.07
N SER A 256 -4.42 -21.71 3.29
CA SER A 256 -5.79 -21.30 2.98
C SER A 256 -6.46 -20.69 4.21
N THR A 257 -6.99 -19.50 4.00
CA THR A 257 -7.88 -18.74 4.90
C THR A 257 -9.14 -19.54 5.30
N ASN A 258 -9.53 -20.56 4.52
CA ASN A 258 -10.60 -21.50 4.85
C ASN A 258 -10.16 -22.66 5.77
N GLY A 259 -9.58 -22.33 6.92
CA GLY A 259 -9.47 -23.25 8.05
C GLY A 259 -8.11 -23.92 8.28
N ASP A 260 -7.05 -23.39 7.67
CA ASP A 260 -5.68 -23.90 7.81
C ASP A 260 -4.67 -22.88 8.33
N PHE A 261 -5.13 -21.67 8.68
CA PHE A 261 -4.30 -20.54 9.10
C PHE A 261 -3.86 -20.57 10.58
N SER A 262 -4.24 -21.61 11.33
CA SER A 262 -4.12 -21.59 12.80
C SER A 262 -2.72 -21.92 13.33
N ASP A 263 -1.89 -22.47 12.46
CA ASP A 263 -0.55 -22.97 12.70
C ASP A 263 0.46 -22.39 11.71
N ASP A 264 0.20 -21.18 11.22
CA ASP A 264 1.18 -20.45 10.44
C ASP A 264 2.28 -19.88 11.32
N ASP A 265 3.51 -20.06 10.87
CA ASP A 265 4.70 -19.46 11.45
C ASP A 265 5.19 -18.29 10.57
N ALA A 266 5.89 -17.35 11.19
CA ALA A 266 6.55 -16.24 10.53
C ALA A 266 7.97 -16.04 11.05
N TRP A 267 8.87 -15.62 10.17
CA TRP A 267 10.23 -15.25 10.54
C TRP A 267 10.70 -14.06 9.70
N PHE A 268 11.51 -13.20 10.31
CA PHE A 268 12.21 -12.12 9.61
C PHE A 268 13.68 -12.52 9.45
N ASP A 269 14.08 -12.78 8.22
CA ASP A 269 15.47 -13.00 7.85
C ASP A 269 16.18 -11.65 7.74
N ILE A 270 16.99 -11.35 8.75
CA ILE A 270 17.76 -10.11 8.83
C ILE A 270 18.86 -10.08 7.76
N ASP A 271 19.39 -11.24 7.33
CA ASP A 271 20.50 -11.27 6.37
C ASP A 271 20.01 -11.02 4.93
N ASN A 272 18.72 -11.22 4.65
CA ASN A 272 18.11 -11.04 3.32
C ASN A 272 16.99 -9.99 3.31
N ASP A 273 16.81 -9.26 4.41
CA ASP A 273 15.73 -8.28 4.63
C ASP A 273 14.35 -8.75 4.17
N MET A 274 14.01 -10.00 4.52
CA MET A 274 12.81 -10.67 4.03
C MET A 274 11.99 -11.25 5.17
N VAL A 275 10.70 -10.93 5.18
CA VAL A 275 9.73 -11.67 5.98
C VAL A 275 9.27 -12.87 5.15
N TYR A 276 9.31 -14.05 5.75
CA TYR A 276 8.70 -15.23 5.15
C TYR A 276 7.80 -15.93 6.16
N GLN A 277 6.74 -16.54 5.63
CA GLN A 277 5.67 -17.17 6.36
C GLN A 277 5.39 -18.53 5.73
N TRP A 278 5.10 -19.50 6.58
CA TRP A 278 4.86 -20.88 6.15
C TRP A 278 3.87 -21.56 7.09
N ASP A 279 3.22 -22.57 6.55
CA ASP A 279 2.38 -23.49 7.31
C ASP A 279 3.27 -24.49 8.08
N HIS A 280 3.14 -24.55 9.41
CA HIS A 280 4.07 -25.23 10.33
C HIS A 280 4.27 -26.71 10.00
N ASP A 281 3.19 -27.42 9.64
CA ASP A 281 3.24 -28.85 9.33
C ASP A 281 3.37 -29.15 7.82
N SER A 282 3.37 -28.10 7.00
CA SER A 282 3.49 -28.13 5.54
C SER A 282 2.37 -28.92 4.84
N TRP A 283 1.18 -28.96 5.43
CA TRP A 283 0.00 -29.61 4.92
C TRP A 283 -1.30 -28.86 5.18
N SER A 284 -1.96 -28.47 4.09
CA SER A 284 -3.32 -27.97 4.12
C SER A 284 -4.37 -29.00 3.84
N ASN A 285 -5.47 -28.95 4.60
CA ASN A 285 -6.69 -29.72 4.34
C ASN A 285 -7.65 -29.04 3.36
N ALA A 286 -7.42 -27.79 2.99
CA ALA A 286 -8.24 -27.08 2.01
C ALA A 286 -8.10 -27.68 0.61
N ASN A 287 -9.09 -27.43 -0.26
CA ASN A 287 -9.10 -27.82 -1.68
C ASN A 287 -8.77 -29.31 -1.98
N GLY A 288 -9.08 -30.21 -1.04
CA GLY A 288 -8.83 -31.65 -1.21
C GLY A 288 -7.44 -32.12 -0.78
N GLY A 289 -6.67 -31.25 -0.11
CA GLY A 289 -5.37 -31.56 0.45
C GLY A 289 -4.21 -31.11 -0.45
N PHE A 290 -3.34 -30.25 0.05
CA PHE A 290 -2.13 -29.85 -0.68
C PHE A 290 -0.99 -29.45 0.27
N ARG A 291 0.21 -29.31 -0.29
CA ARG A 291 1.37 -28.77 0.43
C ARG A 291 1.50 -27.29 0.08
N PRO A 292 1.31 -26.36 1.03
CA PRO A 292 1.45 -24.94 0.77
C PRO A 292 2.89 -24.59 0.37
N ALA A 293 3.03 -23.55 -0.45
CA ALA A 293 4.30 -22.88 -0.68
C ALA A 293 4.65 -21.95 0.51
N TYR A 294 5.83 -21.37 0.46
CA TYR A 294 6.21 -20.27 1.35
C TYR A 294 5.69 -18.98 0.73
N PHE A 295 5.22 -18.07 1.57
CA PHE A 295 4.95 -16.70 1.17
C PHE A 295 6.03 -15.81 1.79
N GLY A 296 6.44 -14.77 1.07
CA GLY A 296 7.31 -13.78 1.67
C GLY A 296 7.25 -12.45 0.94
N TRP A 297 7.70 -11.42 1.63
CA TRP A 297 7.76 -10.05 1.16
C TRP A 297 9.02 -9.38 1.73
N SER A 298 9.53 -8.42 0.99
CA SER A 298 10.77 -7.70 1.30
C SER A 298 10.68 -6.30 0.71
N PHE A 299 11.33 -5.34 1.37
CA PHE A 299 11.65 -4.06 0.74
C PHE A 299 12.93 -4.25 -0.05
N LEU A 300 12.82 -4.24 -1.37
CA LEU A 300 13.99 -4.33 -2.26
C LEU A 300 14.82 -3.04 -2.25
N GLU A 301 14.17 -1.94 -1.89
CA GLU A 301 14.75 -0.62 -1.75
C GLU A 301 13.93 0.12 -0.69
N SER A 302 14.60 0.86 0.21
CA SER A 302 13.95 1.71 1.19
C SER A 302 14.65 3.06 1.26
N PRO A 303 13.95 4.16 1.63
CA PRO A 303 14.59 5.45 1.73
C PRO A 303 15.67 5.42 2.83
N GLY A 304 16.92 5.63 2.45
CA GLY A 304 17.99 5.85 3.41
C GLY A 304 17.95 7.22 4.07
N ASN A 305 18.76 7.43 5.10
CA ASN A 305 19.01 8.69 5.75
C ASN A 305 20.32 9.32 5.23
N PRO A 306 20.26 10.20 4.20
CA PRO A 306 21.46 10.80 3.61
C PRO A 306 22.21 11.77 4.53
N SER A 307 21.75 11.98 5.77
CA SER A 307 22.21 13.07 6.63
C SER A 307 22.87 12.62 7.95
N ASP A 308 22.81 11.33 8.31
CA ASP A 308 23.44 10.83 9.54
C ASP A 308 24.85 10.26 9.33
N GLY A 309 25.22 9.98 8.07
CA GLY A 309 26.53 9.42 7.72
C GLY A 309 26.72 7.99 8.24
N ILE A 310 25.64 7.22 8.29
CA ILE A 310 25.59 5.81 8.65
C ILE A 310 25.08 5.04 7.42
N ASP A 311 25.57 3.81 7.28
CA ASP A 311 25.08 2.80 6.35
C ASP A 311 23.95 2.04 7.07
N ASN A 312 22.70 2.42 6.82
CA ASN A 312 21.52 2.01 7.57
C ASN A 312 20.91 0.70 7.04
N ASP A 313 21.14 0.37 5.78
CA ASP A 313 20.68 -0.89 5.15
C ASP A 313 21.82 -1.92 4.97
N GLY A 314 23.07 -1.55 5.23
CA GLY A 314 24.20 -2.48 5.25
C GLY A 314 24.71 -2.85 3.86
N ASP A 315 24.36 -2.11 2.83
CA ASP A 315 24.80 -2.34 1.45
C ASP A 315 26.27 -1.90 1.21
N GLY A 316 26.86 -1.19 2.18
CA GLY A 316 28.22 -0.67 2.14
C GLY A 316 28.32 0.80 1.74
N MET A 317 27.19 1.46 1.46
CA MET A 317 27.09 2.89 1.17
C MET A 317 26.79 3.70 2.43
N VAL A 318 27.53 4.80 2.60
CA VAL A 318 27.29 5.75 3.70
C VAL A 318 26.49 6.97 3.23
N ASP A 319 26.52 7.25 1.92
CA ASP A 319 25.71 8.29 1.31
C ASP A 319 24.45 7.66 0.73
N GLU A 320 23.39 7.63 1.54
CA GLU A 320 22.11 7.02 1.14
C GLU A 320 21.19 8.01 0.37
N SER A 321 21.78 9.05 -0.24
CA SER A 321 21.04 10.04 -1.02
C SER A 321 20.60 9.48 -2.36
N GLN A 322 19.28 9.40 -2.57
CA GLN A 322 18.68 9.02 -3.86
C GLN A 322 18.40 10.23 -4.78
N PHE A 323 18.72 11.46 -4.36
CA PHE A 323 18.22 12.69 -4.99
C PHE A 323 19.31 13.69 -5.39
N ASP A 324 20.60 13.35 -5.27
CA ASP A 324 21.71 14.22 -5.64
C ASP A 324 22.11 14.11 -7.12
N GLY A 325 21.55 13.12 -7.84
CA GLY A 325 21.85 12.83 -9.23
C GLY A 325 23.22 12.20 -9.43
N ILE A 326 23.76 11.53 -8.40
CA ILE A 326 25.01 10.80 -8.43
C ILE A 326 24.70 9.30 -8.26
N ASP A 327 25.35 8.47 -9.08
CA ASP A 327 25.39 7.02 -8.92
C ASP A 327 26.41 6.68 -7.81
N ASN A 328 25.91 6.53 -6.58
CA ASN A 328 26.73 6.43 -5.38
C ASN A 328 27.32 5.01 -5.15
N ASP A 329 26.68 3.96 -5.69
CA ASP A 329 27.15 2.57 -5.67
C ASP A 329 27.99 2.17 -6.90
N GLU A 330 28.09 3.04 -7.91
CA GLU A 330 28.77 2.77 -9.18
C GLU A 330 28.16 1.55 -9.92
N ASP A 331 26.88 1.26 -9.67
CA ASP A 331 26.18 0.12 -10.27
C ASP A 331 25.49 0.48 -11.59
N TRP A 332 25.30 1.79 -11.85
CA TRP A 332 24.68 2.28 -13.07
C TRP A 332 25.57 2.06 -14.29
N LEU A 333 25.02 1.31 -15.25
CA LEU A 333 25.65 1.00 -16.52
C LEU A 333 24.89 1.70 -17.64
N ALA A 334 25.46 2.79 -18.17
CA ALA A 334 24.90 3.54 -19.31
C ALA A 334 24.45 2.67 -20.49
N GLU A 335 25.09 1.53 -20.76
CA GLU A 335 24.71 0.63 -21.85
C GLU A 335 23.43 -0.19 -21.59
N ARG A 336 22.93 -0.20 -20.35
CA ARG A 336 21.84 -1.06 -19.87
C ARG A 336 20.72 -0.30 -19.18
N ASP A 337 21.08 0.73 -18.42
CA ASP A 337 20.15 1.42 -17.52
C ASP A 337 19.67 2.75 -18.11
N ASP A 338 20.33 3.22 -19.18
CA ASP A 338 20.05 4.47 -19.90
C ASP A 338 19.21 4.22 -21.17
N ILE A 339 18.03 3.64 -21.00
CA ILE A 339 17.17 3.11 -22.09
C ILE A 339 16.02 4.05 -22.49
N GLY A 340 16.14 5.34 -22.16
CA GLY A 340 15.22 6.40 -22.57
C GLY A 340 13.75 6.25 -22.17
N SER A 341 12.92 7.18 -22.68
CA SER A 341 11.45 7.13 -22.52
C SER A 341 10.76 6.09 -23.41
N ASP A 342 11.49 5.21 -24.10
CA ASP A 342 10.90 4.05 -24.77
C ASP A 342 11.15 2.74 -24.00
N GLY A 343 12.11 2.74 -23.06
CA GLY A 343 12.42 1.60 -22.20
C GLY A 343 13.10 0.46 -22.95
N LEU A 344 13.66 0.73 -24.13
CA LEU A 344 14.24 -0.27 -25.01
C LEU A 344 15.76 -0.11 -25.03
N GLY A 345 16.48 -1.06 -24.44
CA GLY A 345 17.94 -1.08 -24.59
C GLY A 345 18.38 -1.44 -26.01
N ALA A 346 19.65 -1.14 -26.34
CA ALA A 346 20.23 -1.38 -27.67
C ALA A 346 20.14 -2.84 -28.18
N TYR A 347 19.87 -3.79 -27.28
CA TYR A 347 19.71 -5.22 -27.57
C TYR A 347 18.25 -5.64 -27.79
N HIS A 348 17.28 -4.76 -27.60
CA HIS A 348 15.86 -5.04 -27.83
C HIS A 348 15.54 -5.07 -29.32
N ILE A 349 14.72 -6.03 -29.76
CA ILE A 349 14.43 -6.25 -31.19
C ILE A 349 13.70 -5.07 -31.84
N GLU A 350 13.01 -4.26 -31.02
CA GLU A 350 12.27 -3.07 -31.46
C GLU A 350 13.04 -1.77 -31.23
N TYR A 351 14.30 -1.83 -30.78
CA TYR A 351 15.10 -0.62 -30.55
C TYR A 351 15.35 0.15 -31.86
N THR A 352 14.95 1.43 -31.89
CA THR A 352 14.99 2.23 -33.12
C THR A 352 16.18 3.21 -33.23
N GLY A 353 16.97 3.37 -32.18
CA GLY A 353 18.20 4.17 -32.20
C GLY A 353 18.40 4.97 -30.91
N PRO A 354 19.54 5.69 -30.78
CA PRO A 354 19.96 6.28 -29.53
C PRO A 354 18.87 7.14 -28.92
N ASP A 355 18.51 6.83 -27.69
CA ASP A 355 17.58 7.64 -26.91
C ASP A 355 18.23 9.00 -26.69
N ALA A 356 17.50 10.06 -27.03
CA ALA A 356 18.01 11.42 -26.83
C ALA A 356 17.88 11.87 -25.36
N ASP A 357 17.17 11.07 -24.58
CA ASP A 357 16.77 11.22 -23.20
C ASP A 357 17.21 10.04 -22.32
N GLY A 358 18.02 9.14 -22.88
CA GLY A 358 19.02 8.39 -22.12
C GLY A 358 20.30 9.23 -22.04
#